data_AF-A0A7W0J2M9-F1
#
_entry.id   AF-A0A7W0J2M9-F1
#
_cell.length_a   1.000
_cell.length_b   1.000
_cell.length_c   1.000
_cell.angle_alpha   90.00
_cell.angle_beta   90.00
_cell.angle_gamma   90.00
#
_symmetry.space_group_name_H-M   'P 1'
#
loop_
_entity.id
_entity.type
_entity.pdbx_description
1 polymer ?
#
loop_
_entity_poly.entity_id
_entity_poly.type
_entity_poly.pdbx_seq_one_letter_code
_entity_poly.pdbx_strand_id
1 'polypeptide(L)'
;MQNKYGVEIEAIMPGSVAETEGLLPGDVLLSINGHRLDDSIDFMFYPDNIGELNIGAVRKGKKMSLKVMPKETGDIGITLKPFKIKRCINNCIFCFVSQLPKGLRKSLYIKDEDYRMSFLYGNYVTLTNLSA
;
A
#
# COMPACT_ATOMS: atom_id res chain seq x y z
N MET A 1 -17.58 -10.43 5.04
CA MET A 1 -17.05 -10.18 3.68
C MET A 1 -15.71 -9.47 3.83
N GLN A 2 -14.58 -10.17 3.65
CA GLN A 2 -13.29 -9.51 3.56
C GLN A 2 -13.22 -8.85 2.19
N ASN A 3 -13.00 -7.52 2.14
CA ASN A 3 -12.77 -6.85 0.87
C ASN A 3 -11.52 -7.43 0.21
N LYS A 4 -11.59 -7.67 -1.10
CA LYS A 4 -10.49 -8.24 -1.89
C LYS A 4 -9.36 -7.23 -2.18
N TYR A 5 -9.56 -5.97 -1.78
CA TYR A 5 -8.71 -4.81 -2.02
C TYR A 5 -8.84 -3.80 -0.86
N GLY A 6 -7.98 -2.80 -0.84
CA GLY A 6 -7.92 -1.75 0.17
C GLY A 6 -6.68 -1.82 1.05
N VAL A 7 -6.36 -0.69 1.66
CA VAL A 7 -5.14 -0.49 2.45
C VAL A 7 -5.52 -0.15 3.88
N GLU A 8 -4.98 -0.91 4.84
CA GLU A 8 -5.26 -0.70 6.25
C GLU A 8 -4.41 0.45 6.81
N ILE A 9 -5.03 1.32 7.60
CA ILE A 9 -4.34 2.36 8.37
C ILE A 9 -3.60 1.69 9.53
N GLU A 10 -2.27 1.86 9.56
CA GLU A 10 -1.42 1.41 10.66
C GLU A 10 -1.47 2.40 11.83
N ALA A 11 -1.30 3.68 11.52
CA ALA A 11 -1.27 4.74 12.52
C ALA A 11 -1.83 6.05 11.95
N ILE A 12 -2.30 6.90 12.85
CA ILE A 12 -2.74 8.26 12.55
C ILE A 12 -1.94 9.22 13.43
N MET A 13 -1.44 10.29 12.82
CA MET A 13 -0.71 11.33 13.52
C MET A 13 -1.67 12.16 14.40
N PRO A 14 -1.37 12.39 15.69
CA PRO A 14 -2.19 13.26 16.54
C PRO A 14 -2.24 14.70 16.01
N GLY A 15 -3.40 15.34 16.08
CA GLY A 15 -3.65 16.69 15.55
C GLY A 15 -3.64 16.77 14.01
N SER A 16 -3.71 15.63 13.34
CA SER A 16 -3.81 15.56 11.88
C SER A 16 -5.23 15.79 11.37
N VAL A 17 -5.35 16.03 10.07
CA VAL A 17 -6.66 16.13 9.42
C VAL A 17 -7.37 14.79 9.49
N ALA A 18 -6.66 13.67 9.28
CA ALA A 18 -7.24 12.34 9.38
C ALA A 18 -7.84 12.05 10.76
N GLU A 19 -7.19 12.46 11.84
CA GLU A 19 -7.73 12.33 13.20
C GLU A 19 -9.00 13.19 13.37
N THR A 20 -8.96 14.44 12.89
CA THR A 20 -10.08 15.39 13.00
C THR A 20 -11.32 14.90 12.25
N GLU A 21 -11.13 14.30 11.09
CA GLU A 21 -12.20 13.69 10.28
C GLU A 21 -12.64 12.32 10.82
N GLY A 22 -12.02 11.84 11.91
CA GLY A 22 -12.47 10.66 12.64
C GLY A 22 -12.03 9.32 12.02
N LEU A 23 -10.99 9.31 11.18
CA LEU A 23 -10.30 8.08 10.80
C LEU A 23 -9.60 7.48 12.03
N LEU A 24 -9.46 6.16 12.05
CA LEU A 24 -8.82 5.43 13.14
C LEU A 24 -7.83 4.38 12.61
N PRO A 25 -6.78 4.03 13.39
CA PRO A 25 -5.99 2.84 13.13
C PRO A 25 -6.88 1.59 12.98
N GLY A 26 -6.58 0.77 11.97
CA GLY A 26 -7.36 -0.41 11.61
C GLY A 26 -8.53 -0.16 10.66
N ASP A 27 -8.82 1.10 10.30
CA ASP A 27 -9.71 1.37 9.16
C ASP A 27 -9.07 0.91 7.86
N VAL A 28 -9.89 0.40 6.95
CA VAL A 28 -9.44 -0.04 5.62
C VAL A 28 -9.91 0.97 4.59
N LEU A 29 -8.96 1.70 4.01
CA LEU A 29 -9.21 2.62 2.89
C LEU A 29 -9.45 1.81 1.62
N LEU A 30 -10.54 2.08 0.92
CA LEU A 30 -10.97 1.36 -0.28
C LEU A 30 -10.83 2.20 -1.55
N SER A 31 -10.97 3.51 -1.42
CA SER A 31 -10.91 4.43 -2.55
C SER A 31 -10.52 5.83 -2.13
N ILE A 32 -9.94 6.58 -3.05
CA ILE A 32 -9.70 8.03 -2.93
C ILE A 32 -10.10 8.71 -4.23
N ASN A 33 -10.86 9.81 -4.15
CA ASN A 33 -11.39 10.54 -5.33
C ASN A 33 -12.11 9.63 -6.34
N GLY A 34 -12.78 8.58 -5.86
CA GLY A 34 -13.47 7.59 -6.71
C GLY A 34 -12.56 6.52 -7.33
N HIS A 35 -11.25 6.63 -7.19
CA HIS A 35 -10.28 5.61 -7.62
C HIS A 35 -10.12 4.54 -6.56
N ARG A 36 -10.11 3.26 -6.98
CA ARG A 36 -9.89 2.11 -6.08
C ARG A 36 -8.45 2.11 -5.57
N LEU A 37 -8.26 1.78 -4.30
CA LEU A 37 -6.94 1.54 -3.70
C LEU A 37 -6.66 0.03 -3.63
N ASP A 38 -5.64 -0.41 -4.36
CA ASP A 38 -5.09 -1.77 -4.27
C ASP A 38 -3.88 -1.82 -3.33
N ASP A 39 -3.09 -0.75 -3.28
CA ASP A 39 -1.98 -0.61 -2.32
C ASP A 39 -1.63 0.85 -1.97
N SER A 40 -0.57 1.02 -1.18
CA SER A 40 -0.14 2.33 -0.69
C SER A 40 0.35 3.26 -1.80
N ILE A 41 0.77 2.73 -2.96
CA ILE A 41 1.20 3.57 -4.10
C ILE A 41 0.00 4.29 -4.69
N ASP A 42 -1.13 3.61 -4.84
CA ASP A 42 -2.37 4.24 -5.29
C ASP A 42 -2.77 5.41 -4.38
N PHE A 43 -2.60 5.25 -3.07
CA PHE A 43 -2.88 6.31 -2.10
C PHE A 43 -1.90 7.48 -2.20
N MET A 44 -0.65 7.24 -2.61
CA MET A 44 0.31 8.31 -2.88
C MET A 44 0.06 9.00 -4.23
N PHE A 45 -0.61 8.33 -5.17
CA PHE A 45 -0.75 8.78 -6.56
C PHE A 45 -2.04 9.54 -6.85
N TYR A 46 -3.18 9.05 -6.34
CA TYR A 46 -4.50 9.60 -6.65
C TYR A 46 -4.93 10.88 -5.90
N PRO A 47 -4.27 11.35 -4.82
CA PRO A 47 -4.53 12.70 -4.31
C PRO A 47 -4.20 13.74 -5.38
N ASP A 48 -5.21 14.47 -5.84
CA ASP A 48 -4.98 15.69 -6.62
C ASP A 48 -4.39 16.75 -5.68
N ASN A 49 -3.28 17.38 -6.07
CA ASN A 49 -2.54 18.36 -5.23
C ASN A 49 -3.34 19.64 -4.88
N ILE A 50 -4.59 19.74 -5.30
CA ILE A 50 -5.38 20.97 -5.27
C ILE A 50 -6.86 20.62 -5.01
N GLY A 51 -7.20 20.09 -3.82
CA GLY A 51 -8.62 19.91 -3.48
C GLY A 51 -8.96 19.04 -2.28
N GLU A 52 -10.27 18.94 -2.05
CA GLU A 52 -10.89 18.02 -1.09
C GLU A 52 -10.72 16.57 -1.55
N LEU A 53 -10.23 15.71 -0.66
CA LEU A 53 -10.07 14.29 -0.89
C LEU A 53 -11.34 13.54 -0.46
N ASN A 54 -11.94 12.80 -1.40
CA ASN A 54 -13.08 11.94 -1.11
C ASN A 54 -12.58 10.52 -0.80
N ILE A 55 -12.52 10.16 0.48
CA ILE A 55 -12.01 8.86 0.94
C ILE A 55 -13.16 7.91 1.23
N GLY A 56 -13.16 6.76 0.55
CA GLY A 56 -14.03 5.63 0.89
C GLY A 56 -13.29 4.67 1.82
N ALA A 57 -13.87 4.35 2.97
CA ALA A 57 -13.27 3.44 3.95
C ALA A 57 -14.27 2.43 4.52
N VAL A 58 -13.76 1.38 5.17
CA VAL A 58 -14.55 0.41 5.92
C VAL A 58 -13.98 0.25 7.33
N ARG A 59 -14.87 0.32 8.31
CA ARG A 59 -14.59 0.02 9.72
C ARG A 59 -15.51 -1.10 10.19
N LYS A 60 -14.93 -2.22 10.63
CA LYS A 60 -15.69 -3.39 11.13
C LYS A 60 -16.84 -3.83 10.18
N GLY A 61 -16.61 -3.75 8.87
CA GLY A 61 -17.60 -4.11 7.84
C GLY A 61 -18.59 -3.01 7.45
N LYS A 62 -18.64 -1.88 8.17
CA LYS A 62 -19.47 -0.73 7.80
C LYS A 62 -18.69 0.20 6.86
N LYS A 63 -19.25 0.45 5.68
CA LYS A 63 -18.71 1.43 4.72
C LYS A 63 -18.96 2.85 5.21
N MET A 64 -18.00 3.73 4.97
CA MET A 64 -18.07 5.15 5.24
C MET A 64 -17.40 5.91 4.10
N SER A 65 -17.86 7.14 3.88
CA SER A 65 -17.24 8.09 2.96
C SER A 65 -16.92 9.33 3.76
N LEU A 66 -15.67 9.78 3.69
CA LEU A 66 -15.19 10.97 4.37
C LEU A 66 -14.67 11.96 3.34
N LYS A 67 -14.81 13.25 3.66
CA LYS A 67 -14.25 14.34 2.89
C LYS A 67 -13.13 14.94 3.73
N VAL A 68 -11.92 14.85 3.24
CA VAL A 68 -10.72 15.26 3.98
C VAL A 68 -10.07 16.40 3.22
N MET A 69 -9.84 17.52 3.88
CA MET A 69 -9.17 18.67 3.28
C MET A 69 -7.69 18.68 3.70
N PRO A 70 -6.75 18.35 2.80
CA PRO A 70 -5.32 18.32 3.14
C PRO A 70 -4.82 19.68 3.63
N LYS A 71 -3.77 19.65 4.46
CA LYS A 71 -3.00 20.88 4.77
C LYS A 71 -2.25 21.34 3.52
N GLU A 72 -1.65 22.53 3.55
CA GLU A 72 -0.86 23.07 2.42
C GLU A 72 0.26 22.13 1.93
N THR A 73 0.73 21.22 2.78
CA THR A 73 1.73 20.19 2.46
C THR A 73 1.16 18.97 1.73
N GLY A 74 -0.16 18.86 1.56
CA GLY A 74 -0.83 17.70 0.98
C GLY A 74 -0.96 16.49 1.92
N ASP A 75 -0.29 16.51 3.08
CA ASP A 75 -0.33 15.42 4.04
C ASP A 75 -1.58 15.50 4.94
N ILE A 76 -2.24 14.36 5.12
CA ILE A 76 -3.40 14.19 6.00
C ILE A 76 -3.06 13.44 7.29
N GLY A 77 -1.81 12.99 7.46
CA GLY A 77 -1.29 12.39 8.69
C GLY A 77 -1.65 10.91 8.87
N ILE A 78 -1.69 10.15 7.78
CA ILE A 78 -1.98 8.71 7.77
C ILE A 78 -0.71 7.92 7.50
N THR A 79 -0.45 6.90 8.30
CA THR A 79 0.53 5.84 8.00
C THR A 79 -0.22 4.57 7.61
N LEU A 80 0.06 4.06 6.42
CA LEU A 80 -0.56 2.84 5.89
C LEU A 80 0.29 1.62 6.20
N LYS A 81 -0.36 0.47 6.45
CA LYS A 81 0.35 -0.79 6.61
C LYS A 81 1.12 -1.14 5.33
N PRO A 82 2.37 -1.63 5.45
CA PRO A 82 3.12 -2.10 4.29
C PRO A 82 2.38 -3.20 3.54
N PHE A 83 2.38 -3.14 2.21
CA PHE A 83 1.87 -4.24 1.41
C PHE A 83 2.80 -5.46 1.50
N LYS A 84 2.23 -6.65 1.30
CA LYS A 84 3.03 -7.87 1.15
C LYS A 84 3.72 -7.86 -0.22
N ILE A 85 5.05 -8.02 -0.19
CA ILE A 85 5.87 -8.11 -1.40
C ILE A 85 5.45 -9.35 -2.21
N LYS A 86 5.15 -9.15 -3.49
CA LYS A 86 4.94 -10.22 -4.46
C LYS A 86 6.28 -10.92 -4.71
N ARG A 87 6.28 -12.25 -4.62
CA ARG A 87 7.48 -13.06 -4.84
C ARG A 87 7.53 -13.58 -6.25
N CYS A 88 8.74 -13.70 -6.80
CA CYS A 88 8.94 -14.42 -8.05
C CYS A 88 8.43 -15.87 -7.93
N ILE A 89 7.59 -16.29 -8.88
CA ILE A 89 7.04 -17.65 -8.95
C ILE A 89 7.86 -18.58 -9.85
N ASN A 90 8.89 -18.05 -10.52
CA ASN A 90 9.72 -18.85 -11.42
C ASN A 90 10.60 -19.85 -10.66
N ASN A 91 10.75 -21.03 -11.25
CA ASN A 91 11.62 -22.09 -10.74
C ASN A 91 12.84 -22.30 -11.64
N CYS A 92 13.58 -21.22 -11.90
CA CYS A 92 14.77 -21.25 -12.75
C CYS A 92 15.87 -22.11 -12.13
N ILE A 93 16.51 -22.96 -12.95
CA ILE A 93 17.68 -23.77 -12.54
C ILE A 93 18.86 -22.90 -12.05
N PHE A 94 18.98 -21.68 -12.59
CA PHE A 94 20.02 -20.69 -12.26
C PHE A 94 19.59 -19.67 -11.18
N CYS A 95 18.54 -19.94 -10.41
CA CYS A 95 18.05 -18.98 -9.41
C CYS A 95 19.03 -18.83 -8.23
N PHE A 96 19.74 -17.70 -8.15
CA PHE A 96 20.69 -17.39 -7.07
C PHE A 96 20.08 -17.53 -5.66
N VAL A 97 18.85 -17.05 -5.46
CA VAL A 97 18.15 -17.14 -4.18
C VAL A 97 17.88 -18.60 -3.78
N SER A 98 17.52 -19.46 -4.75
CA SER A 98 17.32 -20.90 -4.51
C SER A 98 18.63 -21.63 -4.18
N GLN A 99 19.76 -21.12 -4.67
CA GLN A 99 21.08 -21.72 -4.48
C GLN A 99 21.78 -21.24 -3.20
N LEU A 100 21.17 -20.33 -2.42
CA LEU A 100 21.72 -19.88 -1.14
C LEU A 100 21.85 -21.03 -0.13
N PRO A 101 22.94 -21.09 0.66
CA PRO A 101 23.09 -22.07 1.72
C PRO A 101 22.01 -21.88 2.79
N LYS A 102 21.66 -22.93 3.53
CA LYS A 102 20.68 -22.87 4.62
C LYS A 102 21.25 -22.13 5.85
N GLY A 103 20.38 -21.55 6.66
CA GLY A 103 20.75 -20.91 7.94
C GLY A 103 21.10 -19.42 7.87
N LEU A 104 20.98 -18.79 6.69
CA LEU A 104 21.15 -17.35 6.54
C LEU A 104 19.93 -16.57 7.05
N ARG A 105 20.05 -15.23 7.05
CA ARG A 105 18.95 -14.32 7.40
C ARG A 105 17.74 -14.57 6.50
N LYS A 106 16.54 -14.67 7.10
CA LYS A 106 15.30 -15.00 6.39
C LYS A 106 15.01 -14.10 5.19
N SER A 107 15.35 -12.82 5.27
CA SER A 107 15.16 -11.84 4.19
C SER A 107 15.95 -12.18 2.92
N LEU A 108 17.09 -12.85 3.03
CA LEU A 108 17.91 -13.24 1.88
C LEU A 108 17.25 -14.31 1.00
N TYR A 109 16.29 -15.07 1.54
CA TYR A 109 15.56 -16.11 0.80
C TYR A 109 14.29 -15.59 0.10
N ILE A 110 14.03 -14.28 0.18
CA ILE A 110 12.90 -13.65 -0.50
C ILE A 110 13.31 -13.40 -1.96
N LYS A 111 12.66 -14.09 -2.89
CA LYS A 111 12.74 -13.78 -4.33
C LYS A 111 11.89 -12.55 -4.60
N ASP A 112 12.49 -11.36 -4.47
CA ASP A 112 11.80 -10.11 -4.77
C ASP A 112 11.60 -9.97 -6.28
N GLU A 113 10.36 -9.80 -6.71
CA GLU A 113 10.01 -9.45 -8.08
C GLU A 113 8.76 -8.55 -8.09
N ASP A 114 8.56 -7.76 -7.05
CA ASP A 114 7.41 -6.86 -6.99
C ASP A 114 7.74 -5.55 -7.69
N TYR A 115 7.11 -5.26 -8.83
CA TYR A 115 7.37 -4.02 -9.59
C TYR A 115 7.17 -2.76 -8.74
N ARG A 116 6.31 -2.81 -7.72
CA ARG A 116 6.03 -1.72 -6.79
C ARG A 116 7.27 -1.34 -5.98
N MET A 117 8.10 -2.32 -5.67
CA MET A 117 9.39 -2.09 -5.00
C MET A 117 10.39 -1.38 -5.90
N SER A 118 10.28 -1.55 -7.23
CA SER A 118 11.06 -0.78 -8.20
C SER A 118 10.72 0.70 -8.12
N PHE A 119 9.42 1.03 -8.07
CA PHE A 119 8.95 2.41 -7.93
C PHE A 119 9.39 3.05 -6.62
N LEU A 120 9.24 2.33 -5.49
CA LEU A 120 9.49 2.90 -4.16
C LEU A 120 10.98 2.96 -3.77
N TYR A 121 11.78 1.99 -4.20
CA TYR A 121 13.14 1.79 -3.70
C TYR A 121 14.19 1.60 -4.80
N GLY A 122 13.80 1.66 -6.08
CA GLY A 122 14.72 1.43 -7.20
C GLY A 122 15.18 -0.02 -7.34
N ASN A 123 14.41 -0.99 -6.81
CA ASN A 123 14.72 -2.41 -6.98
C ASN A 123 14.64 -2.83 -8.46
N TYR A 124 15.56 -3.69 -8.89
CA TYR A 124 15.52 -4.26 -10.24
C TYR A 124 14.55 -5.43 -10.30
N VAL A 125 13.67 -5.42 -11.30
CA VAL A 125 12.69 -6.49 -11.53
C VAL A 125 12.82 -7.02 -12.95
N THR A 126 12.56 -8.31 -13.13
CA THR A 126 12.65 -8.98 -14.43
C THR A 126 11.37 -8.89 -15.26
N LEU A 127 10.28 -8.34 -14.70
CA LEU A 127 8.96 -8.17 -15.33
C LEU A 127 8.32 -9.49 -15.80
N THR A 128 8.78 -10.63 -15.31
CA THR A 128 8.30 -11.95 -15.73
C THR A 128 6.97 -12.33 -15.11
N ASN A 129 6.54 -11.59 -14.09
CA ASN A 129 5.27 -11.78 -13.37
C ASN A 129 4.21 -10.72 -13.69
N LEU A 130 4.38 -9.96 -14.78
CA LEU A 130 3.39 -9.00 -15.26
C LEU A 130 2.48 -9.64 -16.32
N SER A 131 1.18 -9.39 -16.20
CA SER A 131 0.19 -9.70 -17.23
C SER A 131 -0.25 -8.42 -17.93
N ALA A 132 -0.44 -8.48 -19.24
CA ALA A 132 -1.05 -7.40 -20.02
C ALA A 132 -2.53 -7.21 -19.68
#